data_AF-A0A4Q3NAX4-F1
#
_entry.id   AF-A0A4Q3NAX4-F1
#
_cell.length_a   1.000
_cell.length_b   1.000
_cell.length_c   1.000
_cell.angle_alpha   90.00
_cell.angle_beta   90.00
_cell.angle_gamma   90.00
#
_symmetry.space_group_name_H-M   'P 1'
#
loop_
_entity.id
_entity.type
_entity.pdbx_description
1 polymer ?
#
loop_
_entity_poly.entity_id
_entity_poly.type
_entity_poly.pdbx_seq_one_letter_code
_entity_poly.pdbx_strand_id
1 'polypeptide(L)'
;TAAMGLQTQDQNGLALGAWGAVQATAAGLAIAAGGVLRDGISALAAQGALGPALTSPSIGYSFVYHLEIALLFATLVALGPLVRPAPRPPAGPGTRFGLADLPG
;
A
#
# COMPACT_ATOMS: atom_id res chain seq x y z
N THR A 1 -10.05 14.01 2.28
CA THR A 1 -10.81 14.45 1.08
C THR A 1 -9.96 14.99 -0.07
N ALA A 2 -8.62 14.85 -0.06
CA ALA A 2 -7.76 15.41 -1.12
C ALA A 2 -7.56 14.52 -2.38
N ALA A 3 -8.06 13.27 -2.39
CA ALA A 3 -7.91 12.38 -3.55
C ALA A 3 -9.06 12.49 -4.59
N MET A 4 -10.08 13.31 -4.31
CA MET A 4 -11.31 13.38 -5.11
C MET A 4 -11.33 14.58 -6.08
N GLY A 5 -10.16 15.07 -6.49
CA GLY A 5 -10.02 16.27 -7.34
C GLY A 5 -9.65 16.00 -8.80
N LEU A 6 -9.36 14.74 -9.16
CA LEU A 6 -8.87 14.37 -10.48
C LEU A 6 -9.68 13.21 -11.07
N GLN A 7 -10.99 13.37 -11.28
CA GLN A 7 -11.70 12.52 -12.24
C GLN A 7 -13.03 13.13 -12.68
N THR A 8 -13.17 13.23 -14.00
CA THR A 8 -14.43 13.44 -14.70
C THR A 8 -15.46 12.43 -14.19
N GLN A 9 -16.67 12.90 -13.83
CA GLN A 9 -17.74 12.14 -13.15
C GLN A 9 -18.11 10.77 -13.79
N ASP A 10 -17.74 10.54 -15.06
CA ASP A 10 -18.06 9.33 -15.83
C ASP A 10 -17.21 8.08 -15.49
N GLN A 11 -16.09 8.21 -14.77
CA GLN A 11 -15.19 7.06 -14.49
C GLN A 11 -15.24 6.53 -13.06
N ASN A 12 -16.14 7.05 -12.23
CA ASN A 12 -16.22 6.70 -10.81
C ASN A 12 -16.47 5.20 -10.58
N GLY A 13 -17.30 4.55 -11.42
CA GLY A 13 -17.58 3.11 -11.34
C GLY A 13 -16.37 2.24 -11.67
N LEU A 14 -15.58 2.64 -12.67
CA LEU A 14 -14.34 1.94 -13.05
C LEU A 14 -13.26 2.08 -11.97
N ALA A 15 -13.13 3.27 -11.39
CA ALA A 15 -12.20 3.51 -10.30
C ALA A 15 -12.55 2.68 -9.04
N LEU A 16 -13.83 2.60 -8.68
CA LEU A 16 -14.32 1.76 -7.58
C LEU A 16 -14.12 0.27 -7.87
N GLY A 17 -14.37 -0.17 -9.12
CA GLY A 17 -14.13 -1.54 -9.56
C GLY A 17 -12.66 -1.93 -9.48
N ALA A 18 -11.75 -1.08 -9.97
CA ALA A 18 -10.31 -1.32 -9.91
C ALA A 18 -9.82 -1.37 -8.45
N TRP A 19 -10.31 -0.47 -7.59
CA TRP A 19 -9.99 -0.48 -6.16
C TRP A 19 -10.42 -1.77 -5.48
N GLY A 20 -11.65 -2.23 -5.72
CA GLY A 20 -12.18 -3.47 -5.15
C GLY A 20 -11.44 -4.72 -5.65
N ALA A 21 -11.11 -4.78 -6.94
CA ALA A 21 -10.37 -5.89 -7.53
C ALA A 21 -8.98 -6.05 -6.90
N VAL A 22 -8.22 -4.95 -6.78
CA VAL A 22 -6.89 -4.97 -6.14
C VAL A 22 -6.98 -5.43 -4.70
N GLN A 23 -7.98 -4.95 -3.93
CA GLN A 23 -8.20 -5.38 -2.55
C GLN A 23 -8.48 -6.88 -2.44
N ALA A 24 -9.41 -7.40 -3.25
CA ALA A 24 -9.76 -8.82 -3.23
C ALA A 24 -8.58 -9.71 -3.59
N THR A 25 -7.81 -9.34 -4.63
CA THR A 25 -6.61 -10.09 -5.02
C THR A 25 -5.51 -10.01 -3.96
N ALA A 26 -5.24 -8.83 -3.41
CA ALA A 26 -4.23 -8.66 -2.37
C ALA A 26 -4.58 -9.43 -1.09
N ALA A 27 -5.84 -9.37 -0.64
CA ALA A 27 -6.31 -10.11 0.53
C ALA A 27 -6.25 -11.63 0.30
N GLY A 28 -6.72 -12.10 -0.86
CA GLY A 28 -6.66 -13.53 -1.20
C GLY A 28 -5.22 -14.05 -1.25
N LEU A 29 -4.32 -13.29 -1.89
CA LEU A 29 -2.90 -13.65 -1.95
C LEU A 29 -2.24 -13.64 -0.57
N ALA A 30 -2.55 -12.65 0.27
CA ALA A 30 -2.02 -12.57 1.64
C ALA A 30 -2.45 -13.77 2.49
N ILE A 31 -3.72 -14.16 2.42
CA ILE A 31 -4.25 -15.34 3.15
C ILE A 31 -3.57 -16.62 2.65
N ALA A 32 -3.51 -16.81 1.33
CA ALA A 32 -2.91 -18.01 0.74
C ALA A 32 -1.41 -18.12 1.07
N ALA A 33 -0.65 -17.05 0.85
CA ALA A 33 0.79 -17.02 1.12
C ALA A 33 1.08 -17.16 2.62
N GLY A 34 0.34 -16.45 3.49
CA GLY A 34 0.49 -16.54 4.93
C GLY A 34 0.24 -17.95 5.47
N GLY A 35 -0.81 -18.62 4.97
CA GLY A 35 -1.11 -20.01 5.32
C GLY A 35 0.00 -20.98 4.90
N VAL A 36 0.40 -20.93 3.62
CA VAL A 36 1.46 -21.81 3.09
C VAL A 36 2.78 -21.62 3.83
N LEU A 37 3.19 -20.38 4.08
CA LEU A 37 4.43 -20.08 4.80
C LEU A 37 4.37 -20.53 6.26
N ARG A 38 3.26 -20.26 6.97
CA ARG A 38 3.06 -20.72 8.35
C ARG A 38 3.20 -22.24 8.45
N ASP A 39 2.47 -22.96 7.61
CA ASP A 39 2.36 -24.41 7.70
C ASP A 39 3.67 -25.07 7.26
N GLY A 40 4.32 -24.56 6.21
CA GLY A 40 5.63 -25.02 5.76
C GLY A 40 6.71 -24.84 6.83
N ILE A 41 6.80 -23.66 7.45
CA ILE A 41 7.77 -23.40 8.52
C ILE A 41 7.45 -24.24 9.77
N SER A 42 6.17 -24.37 10.13
CA SER A 42 5.76 -25.23 11.25
C SER A 42 6.13 -26.68 11.03
N ALA A 43 5.95 -27.19 9.81
CA ALA A 43 6.35 -28.53 9.44
C ALA A 43 7.88 -28.71 9.55
N LEU A 44 8.67 -27.77 9.01
CA LEU A 44 10.13 -27.82 9.10
C LEU A 44 10.64 -27.74 10.55
N ALA A 45 9.99 -26.92 11.39
CA ALA A 45 10.28 -26.84 12.82
C ALA A 45 9.99 -28.17 13.54
N ALA A 46 8.83 -28.77 13.29
CA ALA A 46 8.43 -30.04 13.88
C ALA A 46 9.36 -31.21 13.48
N GLN A 47 9.90 -31.16 12.26
CA GLN A 47 10.89 -32.12 11.76
C GLN A 47 12.30 -31.92 12.35
N GLY A 48 12.54 -30.82 13.08
CA GLY A 48 13.87 -30.43 13.57
C GLY A 48 14.83 -29.95 12.48
N ALA A 49 14.35 -29.72 11.26
CA ALA A 49 15.17 -29.33 10.11
C ALA A 49 15.77 -27.92 10.23
N LEU A 50 15.14 -27.04 11.03
CA LEU A 50 15.62 -25.69 11.34
C LEU A 50 16.67 -25.66 12.46
N GLY A 51 17.00 -26.83 13.03
CA GLY A 51 17.91 -26.98 14.16
C GLY A 51 17.18 -27.13 15.50
N PRO A 52 17.87 -27.66 16.53
CA PRO A 52 17.25 -28.06 17.79
C PRO A 52 16.64 -26.89 18.58
N ALA A 53 17.15 -25.66 18.38
CA ALA A 53 16.63 -24.45 19.02
C ALA A 53 15.30 -23.94 18.43
N LEU A 54 14.91 -24.40 17.23
CA LEU A 54 13.75 -23.89 16.48
C LEU A 54 12.70 -24.99 16.25
N THR A 55 12.47 -25.83 17.26
CA THR A 55 11.51 -26.96 17.22
C THR A 55 10.15 -26.63 17.83
N SER A 56 10.00 -25.45 18.45
CA SER A 56 8.76 -25.05 19.10
C SER A 56 7.61 -24.85 18.09
N PRO A 57 6.36 -25.22 18.44
CA PRO A 57 5.17 -24.92 17.63
C PRO A 57 4.96 -23.42 17.35
N SER A 58 5.54 -22.54 18.17
CA SER A 58 5.44 -21.08 18.01
C SER A 58 6.27 -20.51 16.86
N ILE A 59 7.20 -21.29 16.28
CA ILE A 59 8.12 -20.81 15.24
C ILE A 59 7.37 -20.40 13.96
N GLY A 60 6.39 -21.20 13.53
CA GLY A 60 5.59 -20.87 12.34
C GLY A 60 4.85 -19.55 12.46
N TYR A 61 4.22 -19.29 13.62
CA TYR A 61 3.55 -18.02 13.88
C TYR A 61 4.52 -16.84 13.98
N SER A 62 5.65 -17.04 14.67
CA SER A 62 6.68 -16.01 14.83
C SER A 62 7.25 -15.59 13.47
N PHE A 63 7.43 -16.53 12.55
CA PHE A 63 7.91 -16.25 11.20
C PHE A 63 6.92 -15.38 10.41
N VAL A 64 5.64 -15.73 10.41
CA VAL A 64 4.59 -14.93 9.75
C VAL A 64 4.55 -13.51 10.31
N TYR A 65 4.66 -13.36 11.63
CA TYR A 65 4.65 -12.06 12.27
C TYR A 65 5.82 -11.16 11.82
N HIS A 66 7.02 -11.72 11.71
CA HIS A 66 8.17 -10.97 11.19
C HIS A 66 8.01 -10.62 9.72
N LEU A 67 7.42 -11.51 8.92
CA LEU A 67 7.11 -11.25 7.53
C LEU A 67 6.09 -10.10 7.40
N GLU A 68 5.03 -10.10 8.20
CA GLU A 68 4.04 -9.03 8.23
C GLU A 68 4.69 -7.68 8.55
N ILE A 69 5.56 -7.64 9.58
CA ILE A 69 6.31 -6.42 9.93
C ILE A 69 7.16 -5.96 8.74
N ALA A 70 7.89 -6.86 8.08
CA ALA A 70 8.70 -6.52 6.92
C ALA A 70 7.84 -5.98 5.77
N LEU A 71 6.65 -6.55 5.54
CA LEU A 71 5.70 -6.06 4.53
C LEU A 71 5.13 -4.69 4.90
N LEU A 72 4.85 -4.42 6.17
CA LEU A 72 4.45 -3.07 6.62
C LEU A 72 5.53 -2.06 6.25
N PHE A 73 6.80 -2.34 6.53
CA PHE A 73 7.90 -1.48 6.10
C PHE A 73 7.99 -1.35 4.57
N ALA A 74 7.82 -2.45 3.84
CA ALA A 74 7.81 -2.42 2.38
C ALA A 74 6.70 -1.52 1.83
N THR A 75 5.50 -1.58 2.40
CA THR A 75 4.39 -0.69 2.02
C THR A 75 4.68 0.78 2.32
N LEU A 76 5.34 1.09 3.44
CA LEU A 76 5.77 2.45 3.76
C LEU A 76 6.81 2.97 2.76
N VAL A 77 7.78 2.14 2.38
CA VAL A 77 8.78 2.46 1.35
C VAL A 77 8.10 2.73 0.00
N ALA A 78 7.13 1.89 -0.38
CA ALA A 78 6.35 2.07 -1.60
C ALA A 78 5.48 3.34 -1.57
N LEU A 79 4.93 3.71 -0.41
CA LEU A 79 4.11 4.91 -0.25
C LEU A 79 4.93 6.21 -0.34
N GLY A 80 6.20 6.18 0.07
CA GLY A 80 7.12 7.33 0.07
C GLY A 80 7.13 8.16 -1.23
N PRO A 81 7.40 7.56 -2.42
CA PRO A 81 7.35 8.29 -3.68
C PRO A 81 5.93 8.74 -4.09
N LEU A 82 4.89 8.00 -3.70
CA LEU A 82 3.50 8.31 -4.06
C LEU A 82 2.96 9.57 -3.38
N VAL A 83 3.46 9.88 -2.17
CA VAL A 83 3.04 11.06 -1.41
C VAL A 83 3.89 12.30 -1.70
N ARG A 84 4.90 12.17 -2.58
CA ARG A 84 5.81 13.28 -2.90
C ARG A 84 5.03 14.37 -3.65
N PRO A 85 5.04 15.64 -3.16
CA PRO A 85 4.30 16.72 -3.83
C PRO A 85 4.75 16.88 -5.28
N ALA A 86 3.79 16.91 -6.21
CA ALA A 86 4.09 17.28 -7.59
C ALA A 86 4.61 18.73 -7.61
N PRO A 87 5.64 19.05 -8.44
CA PRO A 87 6.08 20.42 -8.63
C PRO A 87 4.88 21.29 -9.01
N ARG A 88 4.64 22.36 -8.25
CA ARG A 88 3.60 23.34 -8.59
C ARG A 88 3.98 23.93 -9.95
N PRO A 89 3.09 23.89 -10.97
CA PRO A 89 3.36 24.57 -12.23
C PRO A 89 3.72 26.03 -11.93
N PRO A 90 4.73 26.61 -12.60
CA PRO A 90 5.03 28.02 -12.43
C PRO A 90 3.74 28.79 -12.64
N ALA A 91 3.40 29.68 -11.70
CA ALA A 91 2.26 30.56 -11.85
C ALA A 91 2.47 31.30 -13.17
N GLY A 92 1.64 30.99 -14.17
CA GLY A 92 1.64 31.74 -15.43
C GLY A 92 1.54 33.23 -15.11
N PRO A 93 2.18 34.11 -15.87
CA PRO A 93 2.23 35.54 -15.58
C PRO A 93 0.82 36.04 -15.33
N GLY A 94 0.49 36.23 -14.06
CA GLY A 94 -0.81 36.72 -13.65
C GLY A 94 -0.95 38.09 -14.27
N THR A 95 -1.96 38.26 -15.11
CA THR A 95 -2.65 39.53 -15.27
C THR A 95 -3.02 39.96 -13.86
N ARG A 96 -2.11 40.72 -13.25
CA ARG A 96 -2.34 41.43 -12.00
C ARG A 96 -3.58 42.26 -12.28
N PHE A 97 -4.73 41.84 -11.75
CA PHE A 97 -5.97 42.60 -11.83
C PHE A 97 -5.66 43.92 -11.14
N GLY A 98 -5.37 44.93 -11.95
CA GLY A 98 -4.90 46.21 -11.49
C GLY A 98 -6.10 46.98 -10.98
N LEU A 99 -5.91 47.72 -9.90
CA LEU A 99 -6.87 48.75 -9.44
C LEU A 99 -7.17 49.82 -10.51
N ALA A 100 -6.52 49.75 -11.69
CA ALA A 100 -6.77 50.55 -12.87
C ALA A 100 -7.93 50.04 -13.77
N ASP A 101 -8.47 48.84 -13.54
CA ASP A 101 -9.62 48.28 -14.31
C ASP A 101 -10.98 48.46 -13.60
N LEU A 102 -11.02 49.17 -12.47
CA LEU A 102 -12.28 49.53 -11.79
C LEU A 102 -12.84 50.82 -12.40
N PRO A 103 -14.06 50.82 -12.97
CA PRO A 103 -14.66 52.05 -13.48
C PRO A 103 -14.97 52.99 -12.29
N GLY A 104 -14.53 54.24 -12.41
CA GLY A 104 -14.87 55.34 -11.51
C GLY A 104 -16.24 55.94 -11.79
#